data_AF-A0A9P0GV39-F1
#
_entry.id   AF-A0A9P0GV39-F1
#
_cell.length_a   1.000
_cell.length_b   1.000
_cell.length_c   1.000
_cell.angle_alpha   90.00
_cell.angle_beta   90.00
_cell.angle_gamma   90.00
#
_symmetry.space_group_name_H-M   'P 1'
#
loop_
_entity.id
_entity.type
_entity.pdbx_description
1 polymer ?
#
loop_
_entity_poly.entity_id
_entity_poly.type
_entity_poly.pdbx_seq_one_letter_code
_entity_poly.pdbx_strand_id
1 'polypeptide(L)'
;MSVIQLETEDRLEYNFFPNSSGFLQFRVRAGNDAHLALTTAAAESDPMYEVFIGGWGNSKSIIRKNRTKPEVAEVPTPGILNANEFRGFWIRWQNGTISVGRENEVPPFMSWTDYEQIPIEYVGVCTGWGANGSWVIEPPRGGGGGGGFGYPSAPSNLTAPSRMSSVCWAPGRGGAVPPRAFTGGEDNGEPIYVVRAQLNGGLIPGKLVPSHGVCYVPWGGQENAVAEYEVLCDFPGQWIACSGGNIPPNALTAGQSEDGEPLYVGRVVHDGALTVGKVQPGHGVCYIPYGGQELSFPDYEILVQ
;
A
#
# COMPACT_ATOMS: atom_id res chain seq x y z
N MET A 1 10.24 -0.05 -14.32
CA MET A 1 11.13 -1.21 -14.55
C MET A 1 10.50 -2.11 -15.60
N SER A 2 11.30 -2.81 -16.40
CA SER A 2 10.82 -3.86 -17.30
C SER A 2 10.48 -5.12 -16.50
N VAL A 3 9.63 -5.98 -17.06
CA VAL A 3 9.44 -7.35 -16.56
C VAL A 3 10.80 -8.05 -16.50
N ILE A 4 11.12 -8.65 -15.35
CA ILE A 4 12.32 -9.48 -15.21
C ILE A 4 11.88 -10.92 -15.44
N GLN A 5 12.50 -11.58 -16.40
CA GLN A 5 12.36 -13.02 -16.62
C GLN A 5 13.69 -13.67 -16.28
N LEU A 6 13.65 -14.71 -15.44
CA LEU A 6 14.84 -15.46 -15.07
C LEU A 6 14.50 -16.93 -14.86
N GLU A 7 15.51 -17.77 -15.04
CA GLU A 7 15.47 -19.19 -14.75
C GLU A 7 16.34 -19.47 -13.53
N THR A 8 15.93 -20.44 -12.73
CA THR A 8 16.66 -20.88 -11.53
C THR A 8 16.91 -22.37 -11.64
N GLU A 9 18.15 -22.77 -11.40
CA GLU A 9 18.56 -24.17 -11.40
C GLU A 9 18.21 -24.84 -10.07
N ASP A 10 18.33 -26.17 -10.04
CA ASP A 10 18.23 -26.99 -8.83
C ASP A 10 19.44 -26.76 -7.90
N ARG A 11 19.46 -25.58 -7.27
CA ARG A 11 20.43 -25.17 -6.25
C ARG A 11 19.92 -23.93 -5.50
N LEU A 12 20.30 -23.84 -4.22
CA LEU A 12 20.05 -22.66 -3.39
C LEU A 12 21.02 -21.52 -3.73
N GLU A 13 20.77 -20.84 -4.85
CA GLU A 13 21.54 -19.67 -5.28
C GLU A 13 20.58 -18.52 -5.64
N TYR A 14 20.53 -17.50 -4.79
CA TYR A 14 19.61 -16.37 -4.95
C TYR A 14 20.05 -15.41 -6.04
N ASN A 15 19.10 -15.05 -6.91
CA ASN A 15 19.25 -13.96 -7.86
C ASN A 15 18.64 -12.70 -7.23
N PHE A 16 19.51 -11.80 -6.74
CA PHE A 16 19.08 -10.56 -6.07
C PHE A 16 18.82 -9.43 -7.06
N PHE A 17 17.78 -8.66 -6.77
CA PHE A 17 17.47 -7.39 -7.43
C PHE A 17 16.98 -6.37 -6.41
N PRO A 18 17.25 -5.06 -6.64
CA PRO A 18 16.80 -4.01 -5.73
C PRO A 18 15.28 -3.92 -5.75
N ASN A 19 14.66 -3.95 -4.58
CA ASN A 19 13.24 -3.70 -4.39
C ASN A 19 12.97 -3.28 -2.94
N SER A 20 12.81 -1.97 -2.74
CA SER A 20 12.38 -1.35 -1.49
C SER A 20 10.91 -0.95 -1.49
N SER A 21 10.13 -1.39 -2.48
CA SER A 21 8.74 -0.91 -2.69
C SER A 21 7.72 -1.45 -1.68
N GLY A 22 8.13 -2.32 -0.76
CA GLY A 22 7.20 -2.97 0.17
C GLY A 22 6.36 -4.07 -0.48
N PHE A 23 6.57 -4.36 -1.78
CA PHE A 23 5.74 -5.29 -2.53
C PHE A 23 6.51 -5.98 -3.67
N LEU A 24 6.15 -7.22 -3.94
CA LEU A 24 6.61 -7.97 -5.10
C LEU A 24 5.43 -8.78 -5.65
N GLN A 25 5.11 -8.59 -6.93
CA GLN A 25 4.24 -9.50 -7.67
C GLN A 25 5.07 -10.30 -8.66
N PHE A 26 4.85 -11.61 -8.68
CA PHE A 26 5.57 -12.50 -9.56
C PHE A 26 4.71 -13.70 -9.93
N ARG A 27 5.09 -14.35 -11.02
CA ARG A 27 4.62 -15.69 -11.38
C ARG A 27 5.79 -16.63 -11.43
N VAL A 28 5.59 -17.85 -10.96
CA VAL A 28 6.60 -18.90 -10.98
C VAL A 28 5.98 -20.19 -11.51
N ARG A 29 6.73 -20.91 -12.34
CA ARG A 29 6.46 -22.28 -12.75
C ARG A 29 7.57 -23.16 -12.19
N ALA A 30 7.25 -23.96 -11.18
CA ALA A 30 8.16 -24.83 -10.45
C ALA A 30 7.36 -25.97 -9.80
N GLY A 31 7.94 -27.15 -9.64
CA GLY A 31 7.26 -28.28 -8.97
C GLY A 31 7.07 -28.08 -7.47
N ASN A 32 8.02 -27.40 -6.83
CA ASN A 32 8.14 -27.18 -5.39
C ASN A 32 9.20 -26.09 -5.10
N ASP A 33 9.30 -25.69 -3.84
CA ASP A 33 10.40 -24.90 -3.24
C ASP A 33 10.73 -23.59 -3.99
N ALA A 34 9.73 -22.73 -4.22
CA ALA A 34 9.97 -21.35 -4.65
C ALA A 34 10.42 -20.51 -3.44
N HIS A 35 11.66 -20.01 -3.47
CA HIS A 35 12.29 -19.32 -2.35
C HIS A 35 12.46 -17.83 -2.65
N LEU A 36 12.13 -17.01 -1.66
CA LEU A 36 12.35 -15.58 -1.70
C LEU A 36 13.14 -15.14 -0.45
N ALA A 37 14.16 -14.32 -0.65
CA ALA A 37 14.93 -13.68 0.41
C ALA A 37 14.61 -12.19 0.43
N LEU A 38 14.28 -11.63 1.59
CA LEU A 38 14.08 -10.20 1.82
C LEU A 38 15.24 -9.70 2.68
N THR A 39 16.08 -8.82 2.13
CA THR A 39 17.40 -8.49 2.71
C THR A 39 17.71 -6.99 2.64
N THR A 40 18.65 -6.54 3.48
CA THR A 40 19.16 -5.17 3.50
C THR A 40 20.20 -4.90 2.40
N ALA A 41 20.78 -5.95 1.82
CA ALA A 41 21.78 -5.88 0.74
C ALA A 41 21.54 -6.99 -0.30
N ALA A 42 22.18 -6.91 -1.47
CA ALA A 42 22.14 -7.94 -2.51
C ALA A 42 22.96 -9.20 -2.14
N ALA A 43 22.75 -9.73 -0.94
CA ALA A 43 23.45 -10.87 -0.39
C ALA A 43 22.59 -11.54 0.68
N GLU A 44 22.88 -12.81 0.94
CA GLU A 44 22.32 -13.53 2.08
C GLU A 44 23.05 -13.08 3.36
N SER A 45 22.48 -12.10 4.05
CA SER A 45 23.07 -11.48 5.24
C SER A 45 22.04 -11.27 6.34
N ASP A 46 22.44 -11.45 7.59
CA ASP A 46 21.60 -11.05 8.72
C ASP A 46 21.61 -9.52 8.88
N PRO A 47 20.47 -8.88 9.14
CA PRO A 47 19.14 -9.48 9.24
C PRO A 47 18.51 -9.81 7.87
N MET A 48 17.83 -10.97 7.77
CA MET A 48 17.08 -11.38 6.59
C MET A 48 15.79 -12.12 6.94
N TYR A 49 14.84 -12.07 6.01
CA TYR A 49 13.69 -12.97 6.01
C TYR A 49 13.70 -13.87 4.79
N GLU A 50 13.24 -15.09 4.99
CA GLU A 50 13.09 -16.10 3.95
C GLU A 50 11.63 -16.50 3.88
N VAL A 51 11.08 -16.51 2.67
CA VAL A 51 9.72 -16.98 2.37
C VAL A 51 9.85 -18.17 1.44
N PHE A 52 9.39 -19.34 1.89
CA PHE A 52 9.31 -20.51 1.02
C PHE A 52 7.85 -20.77 0.67
N ILE A 53 7.56 -20.88 -0.62
CA ILE A 53 6.24 -21.22 -1.14
C ILE A 53 6.32 -22.63 -1.72
N GLY A 54 5.42 -23.51 -1.27
CA GLY A 54 5.40 -24.90 -1.75
C GLY A 54 6.66 -25.69 -1.38
N GLY A 55 7.21 -25.48 -0.19
CA GLY A 55 8.30 -26.28 0.34
C GLY A 55 7.87 -27.68 0.77
N TRP A 56 8.85 -28.53 1.14
CA TRP A 56 8.64 -29.93 1.53
C TRP A 56 7.83 -30.70 0.49
N GLY A 57 8.27 -30.66 -0.76
CA GLY A 57 7.57 -31.31 -1.86
C GLY A 57 6.19 -30.70 -2.12
N ASN A 58 6.10 -29.36 -2.07
CA ASN A 58 4.87 -28.61 -2.35
C ASN A 58 3.74 -28.89 -1.35
N SER A 59 4.07 -29.14 -0.08
CA SER A 59 3.09 -29.42 0.97
C SER A 59 2.81 -28.23 1.90
N LYS A 60 3.76 -27.32 2.08
CA LYS A 60 3.62 -26.17 2.98
C LYS A 60 4.43 -24.94 2.57
N SER A 61 4.09 -23.80 3.14
CA SER A 61 4.80 -22.54 2.98
C SER A 61 5.24 -22.01 4.36
N ILE A 62 6.37 -21.31 4.41
CA ILE A 62 6.92 -20.78 5.67
C ILE A 62 7.47 -19.36 5.52
N ILE A 63 7.54 -18.65 6.64
CA ILE A 63 8.40 -17.47 6.82
C ILE A 63 9.45 -17.82 7.88
N ARG A 64 10.70 -17.49 7.61
CA ARG A 64 11.83 -17.71 8.53
C ARG A 64 12.67 -16.44 8.65
N LYS A 65 13.13 -16.14 9.87
CA LYS A 65 14.04 -15.02 10.15
C LYS A 65 15.46 -15.53 10.40
N ASN A 66 16.45 -14.88 9.80
CA ASN A 66 17.89 -15.11 10.01
C ASN A 66 18.30 -16.58 9.94
N ARG A 67 17.69 -17.37 9.06
CA ARG A 67 17.94 -18.82 8.92
C ARG A 67 17.79 -19.62 10.23
N THR A 68 17.06 -19.09 11.21
CA THR A 68 16.86 -19.71 12.52
C THR A 68 15.62 -20.62 12.54
N LYS A 69 15.64 -21.64 13.40
CA LYS A 69 14.49 -22.50 13.69
C LYS A 69 14.02 -22.25 15.13
N PRO A 70 12.71 -22.39 15.44
CA PRO A 70 11.62 -22.72 14.51
C PRO A 70 11.29 -21.59 13.54
N GLU A 71 10.64 -21.93 12.44
CA GLU A 71 10.10 -20.97 11.48
C GLU A 71 9.06 -20.06 12.16
N VAL A 72 9.02 -18.79 11.77
CA VAL A 72 8.18 -17.77 12.44
C VAL A 72 6.72 -17.78 11.96
N ALA A 73 6.48 -18.35 10.77
CA ALA A 73 5.15 -18.74 10.31
C ALA A 73 5.24 -20.01 9.46
N GLU A 74 4.20 -20.84 9.54
CA GLU A 74 4.04 -22.06 8.74
C GLU A 74 2.56 -22.26 8.40
N VAL A 75 2.28 -22.55 7.12
CA VAL A 75 0.92 -22.79 6.63
C VAL A 75 0.91 -24.00 5.68
N PRO A 76 0.01 -24.98 5.87
CA PRO A 76 -0.21 -26.04 4.88
C PRO A 76 -0.71 -25.47 3.55
N THR A 77 0.00 -25.76 2.45
CA THR A 77 -0.29 -25.23 1.12
C THR A 77 -0.11 -26.31 0.05
N PRO A 78 -0.80 -27.47 0.18
CA PRO A 78 -0.59 -28.61 -0.71
C PRO A 78 -0.88 -28.26 -2.17
N GLY A 79 0.08 -28.53 -3.04
CA GLY A 79 -0.05 -28.30 -4.47
C GLY A 79 -0.15 -26.82 -4.85
N ILE A 80 0.40 -25.89 -4.05
CA ILE A 80 0.33 -24.46 -4.33
C ILE A 80 1.15 -24.06 -5.56
N LEU A 81 2.28 -24.72 -5.80
CA LEU A 81 3.10 -24.59 -7.02
C LEU A 81 2.73 -25.64 -8.07
N ASN A 82 3.19 -25.44 -9.31
CA ASN A 82 2.97 -26.38 -10.42
C ASN A 82 4.13 -26.33 -11.43
N ALA A 83 4.63 -27.51 -11.83
CA ALA A 83 5.76 -27.63 -12.76
C ALA A 83 5.41 -27.30 -14.22
N ASN A 84 4.13 -27.36 -14.59
CA ASN A 84 3.68 -27.24 -15.98
C ASN A 84 3.05 -25.87 -16.30
N GLU A 85 2.64 -25.10 -15.30
CA GLU A 85 1.97 -23.81 -15.48
C GLU A 85 2.54 -22.73 -14.55
N PHE A 86 2.50 -21.48 -15.01
CA PHE A 86 2.81 -20.34 -14.15
C PHE A 86 1.69 -20.13 -13.12
N ARG A 87 2.10 -20.00 -11.85
CA ARG A 87 1.21 -19.58 -10.77
C ARG A 87 1.68 -18.26 -10.19
N GLY A 88 0.73 -17.35 -10.00
CA GLY A 88 1.00 -16.00 -9.54
C GLY A 88 0.89 -15.85 -8.03
N PHE A 89 1.77 -15.03 -7.47
CA PHE A 89 1.84 -14.72 -6.05
C PHE A 89 2.20 -13.25 -5.84
N TRP A 90 1.91 -12.78 -4.64
CA TRP A 90 2.42 -11.52 -4.16
C TRP A 90 3.02 -11.66 -2.77
N ILE A 91 4.07 -10.89 -2.50
CA ILE A 91 4.60 -10.65 -1.15
C ILE A 91 4.51 -9.17 -0.85
N ARG A 92 4.07 -8.83 0.36
CA ARG A 92 4.07 -7.47 0.89
C ARG A 92 4.86 -7.42 2.19
N TRP A 93 5.76 -6.46 2.35
CA TRP A 93 6.43 -6.14 3.60
C TRP A 93 6.14 -4.69 3.99
N GLN A 94 5.42 -4.50 5.08
CA GLN A 94 5.02 -3.18 5.57
C GLN A 94 4.84 -3.24 7.08
N ASN A 95 5.38 -2.25 7.82
CA ASN A 95 5.26 -2.14 9.28
C ASN A 95 5.74 -3.40 10.02
N GLY A 96 6.86 -3.95 9.57
CA GLY A 96 7.39 -5.22 10.08
C GLY A 96 6.57 -6.46 9.71
N THR A 97 5.42 -6.30 9.04
CA THR A 97 4.57 -7.42 8.63
C THR A 97 4.91 -7.90 7.24
N ILE A 98 5.26 -9.17 7.10
CA ILE A 98 5.45 -9.88 5.84
C ILE A 98 4.20 -10.70 5.57
N SER A 99 3.53 -10.43 4.46
CA SER A 99 2.33 -11.13 4.02
C SER A 99 2.53 -11.72 2.63
N VAL A 100 2.01 -12.93 2.41
CA VAL A 100 2.13 -13.68 1.18
C VAL A 100 0.74 -14.12 0.73
N GLY A 101 0.39 -13.85 -0.52
CA GLY A 101 -0.89 -14.23 -1.11
C GLY A 101 -0.78 -14.70 -2.54
N ARG A 102 -1.90 -15.18 -3.09
CA ARG A 102 -2.01 -15.63 -4.48
C ARG A 102 -2.39 -14.47 -5.37
N GLU A 103 -1.97 -14.51 -6.63
CA GLU A 103 -2.41 -13.56 -7.64
C GLU A 103 -3.94 -13.57 -7.74
N ASN A 104 -4.54 -12.37 -7.78
CA ASN A 104 -5.99 -12.13 -7.76
C ASN A 104 -6.71 -12.47 -6.45
N GLU A 105 -6.01 -12.93 -5.41
CA GLU A 105 -6.56 -13.07 -4.06
C GLU A 105 -6.15 -11.86 -3.20
N VAL A 106 -7.13 -11.23 -2.57
CA VAL A 106 -6.90 -10.12 -1.62
C VAL A 106 -6.35 -10.61 -0.27
N PRO A 107 -6.90 -11.65 0.38
CA PRO A 107 -6.36 -12.11 1.66
C PRO A 107 -5.02 -12.84 1.48
N PRO A 108 -4.02 -12.59 2.34
CA PRO A 108 -2.82 -13.42 2.37
C PRO A 108 -3.17 -14.83 2.86
N PHE A 109 -2.50 -15.84 2.31
CA PHE A 109 -2.56 -17.19 2.88
C PHE A 109 -1.55 -17.37 4.02
N MET A 110 -0.55 -16.48 4.15
CA MET A 110 0.49 -16.54 5.18
C MET A 110 0.93 -15.12 5.57
N SER A 111 1.08 -14.85 6.86
CA SER A 111 1.50 -13.54 7.36
C SER A 111 2.24 -13.68 8.69
N TRP A 112 3.20 -12.78 8.95
CA TRP A 112 3.92 -12.68 10.22
C TRP A 112 4.45 -11.26 10.44
N THR A 113 4.50 -10.81 11.69
CA THR A 113 4.96 -9.45 12.07
C THR A 113 6.22 -9.51 12.92
N ASP A 114 7.28 -8.84 12.45
CA ASP A 114 8.49 -8.55 13.20
C ASP A 114 8.44 -7.14 13.80
N TYR A 115 8.71 -7.03 15.10
CA TYR A 115 8.77 -5.72 15.77
C TYR A 115 10.13 -5.02 15.62
N GLU A 116 11.17 -5.71 15.14
CA GLU A 116 12.50 -5.10 14.90
C GLU A 116 12.55 -4.22 13.63
N GLN A 117 11.59 -4.38 12.71
CA GLN A 117 11.43 -3.54 11.51
C GLN A 117 12.70 -3.40 10.65
N ILE A 118 13.18 -4.53 10.14
CA ILE A 118 14.35 -4.58 9.26
C ILE A 118 14.08 -3.89 7.90
N PRO A 119 14.95 -2.97 7.44
CA PRO A 119 14.78 -2.27 6.16
C PRO A 119 15.11 -3.20 4.98
N ILE A 120 14.08 -3.69 4.30
CA ILE A 120 14.24 -4.53 3.12
C ILE A 120 14.51 -3.64 1.90
N GLU A 121 15.68 -3.82 1.30
CA GLU A 121 16.13 -3.08 0.12
C GLU A 121 16.27 -3.97 -1.12
N TYR A 122 16.43 -5.28 -0.91
CA TYR A 122 16.64 -6.27 -1.97
C TYR A 122 15.71 -7.45 -1.79
N VAL A 123 15.31 -8.02 -2.94
CA VAL A 123 14.66 -9.32 -3.00
C VAL A 123 15.54 -10.28 -3.80
N GLY A 124 15.82 -11.44 -3.21
CA GLY A 124 16.43 -12.58 -3.90
C GLY A 124 15.36 -13.59 -4.26
N VAL A 125 15.45 -14.21 -5.44
CA VAL A 125 14.63 -15.38 -5.80
C VAL A 125 15.50 -16.56 -6.21
N CYS A 126 15.10 -17.76 -5.83
CA CYS A 126 15.67 -19.03 -6.32
C CYS A 126 14.64 -20.16 -6.21
N THR A 127 14.97 -21.33 -6.76
CA THR A 127 14.30 -22.58 -6.40
C THR A 127 15.19 -23.39 -5.47
N GLY A 128 14.58 -24.11 -4.52
CA GLY A 128 15.30 -24.98 -3.59
C GLY A 128 15.71 -26.30 -4.23
N TRP A 129 16.39 -27.14 -3.44
CA TRP A 129 16.85 -28.46 -3.90
C TRP A 129 15.70 -29.36 -4.36
N GLY A 130 15.87 -30.02 -5.50
CA GLY A 130 14.88 -30.87 -6.17
C GLY A 130 13.90 -30.10 -7.06
N ALA A 131 14.10 -28.81 -7.32
CA ALA A 131 13.26 -28.01 -8.20
C ALA A 131 14.08 -27.11 -9.12
N ASN A 132 13.60 -26.92 -10.34
CA ASN A 132 13.97 -25.80 -11.20
C ASN A 132 12.77 -24.86 -11.32
N GLY A 133 13.01 -23.59 -11.67
CA GLY A 133 11.94 -22.60 -11.73
C GLY A 133 12.13 -21.57 -12.82
N SER A 134 11.06 -21.34 -13.59
CA SER A 134 10.93 -20.19 -14.49
C SER A 134 10.16 -19.09 -13.76
N TRP A 135 10.72 -17.88 -13.70
CA TRP A 135 10.16 -16.74 -12.97
C TRP A 135 9.83 -15.60 -13.90
N VAL A 136 8.66 -14.98 -13.67
CA VAL A 136 8.26 -13.71 -14.24
C VAL A 136 8.03 -12.76 -13.08
N ILE A 137 9.00 -11.90 -12.80
CA ILE A 137 8.84 -10.83 -11.82
C ILE A 137 8.27 -9.63 -12.56
N GLU A 138 7.06 -9.28 -12.17
CA GLU A 138 6.37 -8.17 -12.78
C GLU A 138 6.94 -6.88 -12.18
N PRO A 139 7.16 -5.83 -13.00
CA PRO A 139 7.38 -4.52 -12.40
C PRO A 139 6.18 -4.22 -11.51
N PRO A 140 6.34 -3.42 -10.44
CA PRO A 140 5.19 -2.93 -9.71
C PRO A 140 4.26 -2.32 -10.75
N ARG A 141 3.12 -2.99 -11.03
CA ARG A 141 2.23 -2.53 -12.09
C ARG A 141 1.71 -1.18 -11.64
N GLY A 142 2.20 -0.11 -12.25
CA GLY A 142 1.42 1.12 -12.34
C GLY A 142 0.07 0.69 -12.90
N GLY A 143 -1.00 0.88 -12.13
CA GLY A 143 -2.28 0.21 -12.30
C GLY A 143 -2.70 0.10 -13.77
N GLY A 144 -2.80 -1.13 -14.27
CA GLY A 144 -3.11 -1.40 -15.67
C GLY A 144 -3.72 -2.78 -15.86
N GLY A 145 -5.04 -2.79 -16.05
CA GLY A 145 -5.82 -3.89 -16.60
C GLY A 145 -7.31 -3.78 -16.21
N GLY A 146 -8.25 -3.46 -17.09
CA GLY A 146 -8.21 -3.14 -18.52
C GLY A 146 -9.62 -3.15 -19.13
N GLY A 147 -9.84 -2.36 -20.20
CA GLY A 147 -11.05 -2.42 -21.04
C GLY A 147 -11.20 -1.34 -22.12
N GLY A 148 -10.42 -1.43 -23.21
CA GLY A 148 -10.78 -1.08 -24.62
C GLY A 148 -10.97 0.39 -25.07
N PHE A 149 -10.13 0.87 -25.99
CA PHE A 149 -10.39 1.28 -27.41
C PHE A 149 -9.25 2.21 -27.91
N GLY A 150 -8.85 2.05 -29.19
CA GLY A 150 -7.53 2.43 -29.72
C GLY A 150 -7.33 3.86 -30.28
N TYR A 151 -6.22 3.99 -31.06
CA TYR A 151 -5.68 5.12 -31.87
C TYR A 151 -4.44 5.87 -31.28
N PRO A 152 -3.57 6.48 -32.12
CA PRO A 152 -2.18 6.03 -32.28
C PRO A 152 -1.13 7.02 -31.75
N SER A 153 0.12 6.54 -31.72
CA SER A 153 1.37 7.17 -31.29
C SER A 153 1.69 8.56 -31.86
N ALA A 154 2.27 9.43 -31.03
CA ALA A 154 3.12 10.56 -31.41
C ALA A 154 4.22 10.80 -30.36
N PRO A 155 5.37 11.42 -30.73
CA PRO A 155 6.69 10.96 -30.31
C PRO A 155 7.25 11.63 -29.05
N SER A 156 8.21 10.91 -28.45
CA SER A 156 9.03 11.30 -27.32
C SER A 156 9.82 12.58 -27.57
N ASN A 157 9.73 13.53 -26.65
CA ASN A 157 10.86 14.33 -26.20
C ASN A 157 10.50 15.02 -24.89
N LEU A 158 11.39 14.88 -23.90
CA LEU A 158 11.89 15.93 -22.99
C LEU A 158 12.50 15.25 -21.76
N THR A 159 13.83 15.22 -21.77
CA THR A 159 14.72 15.45 -20.62
C THR A 159 14.15 15.21 -19.22
N ALA A 160 14.70 14.20 -18.54
CA ALA A 160 14.58 14.01 -17.10
C ALA A 160 14.98 15.29 -16.33
N PRO A 161 14.29 15.55 -15.23
CA PRO A 161 14.95 15.34 -13.95
C PRO A 161 14.08 14.53 -12.97
N SER A 162 14.75 13.89 -12.03
CA SER A 162 14.21 13.19 -10.85
C SER A 162 13.04 13.92 -10.15
N ARG A 163 11.99 13.18 -9.74
CA ARG A 163 11.36 13.17 -8.38
C ARG A 163 9.84 12.84 -8.35
N MET A 164 9.45 12.24 -7.21
CA MET A 164 8.12 12.13 -6.57
C MET A 164 7.11 11.11 -7.13
N SER A 165 6.88 10.07 -6.33
CA SER A 165 5.71 9.18 -6.35
C SER A 165 4.43 10.01 -6.43
N SER A 166 3.73 9.97 -7.56
CA SER A 166 2.47 10.69 -7.73
C SER A 166 1.38 10.00 -6.90
N VAL A 167 0.86 10.73 -5.91
CA VAL A 167 -0.29 10.30 -5.10
C VAL A 167 -1.51 10.12 -6.01
N CYS A 168 -2.27 9.02 -5.83
CA CYS A 168 -3.42 8.71 -6.67
C CYS A 168 -4.71 9.26 -6.06
N TRP A 169 -5.36 10.18 -6.76
CA TRP A 169 -6.67 10.74 -6.41
C TRP A 169 -7.66 10.39 -7.52
N ALA A 170 -8.72 9.67 -7.19
CA ALA A 170 -9.69 9.18 -8.17
C ALA A 170 -11.04 9.90 -8.00
N PRO A 171 -11.64 10.44 -9.08
CA PRO A 171 -12.91 11.15 -8.98
C PRO A 171 -14.05 10.22 -8.55
N GLY A 172 -14.98 10.74 -7.74
CA GLY A 172 -16.13 10.03 -7.21
C GLY A 172 -17.35 10.96 -7.06
N ARG A 173 -18.54 10.34 -7.03
CA ARG A 173 -19.83 10.98 -6.75
C ARG A 173 -20.82 9.95 -6.23
N GLY A 174 -21.89 10.40 -5.57
CA GLY A 174 -23.02 9.52 -5.24
C GLY A 174 -22.63 8.37 -4.30
N GLY A 175 -21.65 8.56 -3.42
CA GLY A 175 -21.16 7.51 -2.52
C GLY A 175 -20.19 6.52 -3.18
N ALA A 176 -19.85 6.69 -4.45
CA ALA A 176 -18.93 5.79 -5.15
C ALA A 176 -17.55 5.75 -4.48
N VAL A 177 -17.10 4.53 -4.19
CA VAL A 177 -15.77 4.24 -3.67
C VAL A 177 -14.97 3.54 -4.78
N PRO A 178 -13.89 4.15 -5.29
CA PRO A 178 -13.03 3.50 -6.27
C PRO A 178 -12.27 2.30 -5.66
N PRO A 179 -11.86 1.32 -6.48
CA PRO A 179 -11.03 0.23 -5.99
C PRO A 179 -9.75 0.74 -5.33
N ARG A 180 -9.35 0.10 -4.22
CA ARG A 180 -8.13 0.45 -3.46
C ARG A 180 -8.15 1.86 -2.85
N ALA A 181 -9.35 2.38 -2.57
CA ALA A 181 -9.52 3.59 -1.77
C ALA A 181 -8.89 3.42 -0.38
N PHE A 182 -8.18 4.45 0.06
CA PHE A 182 -7.50 4.48 1.35
C PHE A 182 -8.53 4.69 2.48
N THR A 183 -8.66 3.69 3.35
CA THR A 183 -9.54 3.75 4.52
C THR A 183 -8.85 4.58 5.61
N GLY A 184 -9.45 5.72 5.94
CA GLY A 184 -8.95 6.64 6.95
C GLY A 184 -9.43 6.32 8.37
N GLY A 185 -10.56 5.63 8.48
CA GLY A 185 -11.14 5.19 9.74
C GLY A 185 -12.45 4.43 9.55
N GLU A 186 -13.29 4.44 10.58
CA GLU A 186 -14.52 3.65 10.65
C GLU A 186 -15.52 4.34 11.57
N ASP A 187 -16.81 4.25 11.22
CA ASP A 187 -17.93 4.66 12.06
C ASP A 187 -18.98 3.54 12.06
N ASN A 188 -19.28 2.97 13.22
CA ASN A 188 -20.29 1.92 13.42
C ASN A 188 -20.20 0.73 12.43
N GLY A 189 -18.99 0.27 12.11
CA GLY A 189 -18.76 -0.82 11.16
C GLY A 189 -18.77 -0.41 9.69
N GLU A 190 -19.01 0.87 9.37
CA GLU A 190 -18.89 1.41 8.03
C GLU A 190 -17.54 2.11 7.83
N PRO A 191 -16.78 1.77 6.77
CA PRO A 191 -15.48 2.38 6.52
C PRO A 191 -15.61 3.85 6.12
N ILE A 192 -14.71 4.67 6.66
CA ILE A 192 -14.54 6.07 6.27
C ILE A 192 -13.34 6.18 5.34
N TYR A 193 -13.54 6.75 4.15
CA TYR A 193 -12.48 6.96 3.16
C TYR A 193 -11.96 8.39 3.17
N VAL A 194 -10.65 8.52 2.92
CA VAL A 194 -9.99 9.82 2.74
C VAL A 194 -10.38 10.39 1.38
N VAL A 195 -10.91 11.61 1.39
CA VAL A 195 -11.25 12.34 0.16
C VAL A 195 -10.74 13.76 0.22
N ARG A 196 -10.79 14.43 -0.93
CA ARG A 196 -10.70 15.89 -1.04
C ARG A 196 -11.78 16.41 -1.97
N ALA A 197 -12.26 17.62 -1.73
CA ALA A 197 -13.26 18.25 -2.59
C ALA A 197 -13.02 19.76 -2.71
N GLN A 198 -13.42 20.34 -3.85
CA GLN A 198 -13.34 21.77 -4.07
C GLN A 198 -14.51 22.47 -3.37
N LEU A 199 -14.22 23.43 -2.48
CA LEU A 199 -15.22 24.24 -1.81
C LEU A 199 -14.68 25.64 -1.51
N ASN A 200 -15.42 26.69 -1.90
CA ASN A 200 -15.10 28.10 -1.62
C ASN A 200 -13.65 28.53 -1.93
N GLY A 201 -13.10 28.03 -3.04
CA GLY A 201 -11.74 28.35 -3.49
C GLY A 201 -10.64 27.44 -2.91
N GLY A 202 -10.95 26.64 -1.89
CA GLY A 202 -10.04 25.64 -1.32
C GLY A 202 -10.26 24.23 -1.90
N LEU A 203 -9.19 23.45 -1.95
CA LEU A 203 -9.24 22.00 -2.15
C LEU A 203 -9.08 21.34 -0.78
N ILE A 204 -10.16 20.82 -0.21
CA ILE A 204 -10.25 20.54 1.21
C ILE A 204 -10.31 19.03 1.47
N PRO A 205 -9.41 18.45 2.28
CA PRO A 205 -9.49 17.08 2.74
C PRO A 205 -10.69 16.84 3.66
N GLY A 206 -11.32 15.67 3.54
CA GLY A 206 -12.50 15.31 4.30
C GLY A 206 -12.78 13.82 4.32
N LYS A 207 -14.01 13.45 4.64
CA LYS A 207 -14.46 12.08 4.82
C LYS A 207 -15.52 11.68 3.81
N LEU A 208 -15.50 10.42 3.38
CA LEU A 208 -16.60 9.77 2.66
C LEU A 208 -17.09 8.57 3.45
N VAL A 209 -18.38 8.58 3.76
CA VAL A 209 -19.15 7.42 4.23
C VAL A 209 -20.01 6.96 3.04
N PRO A 210 -19.77 5.78 2.46
CA PRO A 210 -20.41 5.40 1.19
C PRO A 210 -21.94 5.46 1.21
N SER A 211 -22.55 5.05 2.32
CA SER A 211 -24.00 5.03 2.50
C SER A 211 -24.66 6.41 2.45
N HIS A 212 -23.92 7.50 2.69
CA HIS A 212 -24.46 8.86 2.72
C HIS A 212 -24.60 9.48 1.31
N GLY A 213 -23.95 8.91 0.29
CA GLY A 213 -24.06 9.38 -1.09
C GLY A 213 -23.32 10.68 -1.42
N VAL A 214 -22.71 11.34 -0.43
CA VAL A 214 -21.90 12.57 -0.56
C VAL A 214 -20.64 12.45 0.27
N CYS A 215 -19.63 13.27 0.00
CA CYS A 215 -18.55 13.46 0.96
C CYS A 215 -18.81 14.66 1.86
N TYR A 216 -18.05 14.76 2.95
CA TYR A 216 -18.11 15.87 3.87
C TYR A 216 -16.73 16.49 4.04
N VAL A 217 -16.65 17.82 3.91
CA VAL A 217 -15.43 18.59 4.17
C VAL A 217 -15.67 19.64 5.26
N PRO A 218 -14.70 19.84 6.17
CA PRO A 218 -14.78 20.86 7.22
C PRO A 218 -14.41 22.23 6.64
N TRP A 219 -15.34 23.20 6.70
CA TRP A 219 -15.06 24.57 6.29
C TRP A 219 -16.04 25.57 6.92
N GLY A 220 -15.53 26.71 7.36
CA GLY A 220 -16.35 27.83 7.84
C GLY A 220 -17.17 27.53 9.08
N GLY A 221 -16.71 26.64 9.96
CA GLY A 221 -17.44 26.20 11.14
C GLY A 221 -18.49 25.12 10.88
N GLN A 222 -18.61 24.60 9.66
CA GLN A 222 -19.66 23.65 9.25
C GLN A 222 -19.11 22.37 8.62
N GLU A 223 -19.88 21.28 8.74
CA GLU A 223 -19.72 20.07 7.95
C GLU A 223 -20.45 20.26 6.62
N ASN A 224 -19.69 20.40 5.52
CA ASN A 224 -20.26 20.73 4.22
C ASN A 224 -20.37 19.46 3.37
N ALA A 225 -21.59 19.11 2.96
CA ALA A 225 -21.84 18.03 2.02
C ALA A 225 -21.45 18.44 0.59
N VAL A 226 -20.58 17.67 -0.06
CA VAL A 226 -20.13 17.92 -1.45
C VAL A 226 -20.37 16.67 -2.30
N ALA A 227 -21.04 16.88 -3.44
CA ALA A 227 -21.47 15.78 -4.31
C ALA A 227 -20.33 15.21 -5.18
N GLU A 228 -19.38 16.06 -5.57
CA GLU A 228 -18.22 15.70 -6.39
C GLU A 228 -16.96 15.79 -5.57
N TYR A 229 -16.14 14.75 -5.61
CA TYR A 229 -14.95 14.62 -4.78
C TYR A 229 -13.90 13.74 -5.45
N GLU A 230 -12.69 13.74 -4.90
CA GLU A 230 -11.65 12.79 -5.25
C GLU A 230 -11.32 11.92 -4.03
N VAL A 231 -11.26 10.60 -4.22
CA VAL A 231 -10.91 9.64 -3.17
C VAL A 231 -9.43 9.29 -3.28
N LEU A 232 -8.73 9.33 -2.16
CA LEU A 232 -7.33 8.90 -2.09
C LEU A 232 -7.28 7.39 -2.35
N CYS A 233 -6.50 6.98 -3.33
CA CYS A 233 -6.30 5.59 -3.69
C CYS A 233 -4.82 5.24 -3.64
N ASP A 234 -4.52 3.96 -3.50
CA ASP A 234 -3.16 3.43 -3.75
C ASP A 234 -2.07 4.09 -2.93
N PHE A 235 -2.46 4.63 -1.79
CA PHE A 235 -1.58 5.39 -0.93
C PHE A 235 -1.01 4.45 0.13
N PRO A 236 0.30 4.17 0.15
CA PRO A 236 0.92 3.31 1.15
C PRO A 236 1.17 4.08 2.46
N GLY A 237 0.18 4.85 2.90
CA GLY A 237 0.31 5.81 3.99
C GLY A 237 0.34 5.20 5.38
N GLN A 238 1.00 5.89 6.29
CA GLN A 238 0.95 5.62 7.73
C GLN A 238 0.36 6.80 8.48
N TRP A 239 -0.16 6.53 9.68
CA TRP A 239 -0.66 7.54 10.59
C TRP A 239 0.36 7.75 11.71
N ILE A 240 0.75 9.01 11.93
CA ILE A 240 1.68 9.40 12.98
C ILE A 240 0.99 10.37 13.93
N ALA A 241 1.09 10.12 15.24
CA ALA A 241 0.61 11.05 16.25
C ALA A 241 1.31 12.41 16.13
N CYS A 242 0.53 13.48 16.11
CA CYS A 242 0.96 14.85 15.91
C CYS A 242 0.11 15.77 16.79
N SER A 243 0.63 16.96 17.06
CA SER A 243 -0.07 17.98 17.83
C SER A 243 0.31 19.37 17.36
N GLY A 244 -0.63 20.31 17.39
CA GLY A 244 -0.38 21.69 16.98
C GLY A 244 -0.13 21.82 15.48
N GLY A 245 0.79 22.71 15.09
CA GLY A 245 1.20 22.92 13.70
C GLY A 245 2.47 22.15 13.28
N ASN A 246 2.90 21.16 14.06
CA ASN A 246 4.18 20.46 13.85
C ASN A 246 4.08 19.37 12.78
N ILE A 247 4.01 19.76 11.51
CA ILE A 247 3.80 18.84 10.39
C ILE A 247 5.08 18.04 10.07
N PRO A 248 5.04 16.70 10.07
CA PRO A 248 6.15 15.87 9.59
C PRO A 248 6.53 16.20 8.14
N PRO A 249 7.83 16.19 7.78
CA PRO A 249 8.28 16.51 6.42
C PRO A 249 7.70 15.62 5.31
N ASN A 250 7.23 14.43 5.65
CA ASN A 250 6.64 13.45 4.74
C ASN A 250 5.11 13.37 4.86
N ALA A 251 4.46 14.34 5.51
CA ALA A 251 3.01 14.41 5.55
C ALA A 251 2.41 14.59 4.15
N LEU A 252 1.31 13.87 3.88
CA LEU A 252 0.60 13.95 2.62
C LEU A 252 -0.08 15.32 2.47
N THR A 253 0.45 16.17 1.60
CA THR A 253 -0.27 17.36 1.14
C THR A 253 -1.46 16.91 0.29
N ALA A 254 -2.67 17.06 0.84
CA ALA A 254 -3.91 16.58 0.24
C ALA A 254 -4.76 17.70 -0.35
N GLY A 255 -4.40 18.96 -0.10
CA GLY A 255 -5.14 20.10 -0.62
C GLY A 255 -4.51 21.43 -0.26
N GLN A 256 -5.29 22.50 -0.39
CA GLN A 256 -4.89 23.86 -0.04
C GLN A 256 -6.11 24.69 0.38
N SER A 257 -5.92 25.63 1.30
CA SER A 257 -6.95 26.60 1.70
C SER A 257 -7.22 27.62 0.58
N GLU A 258 -8.24 28.45 0.78
CA GLU A 258 -8.56 29.60 -0.06
C GLU A 258 -7.40 30.60 -0.22
N ASP A 259 -6.53 30.70 0.79
CA ASP A 259 -5.36 31.58 0.80
C ASP A 259 -4.08 30.88 0.29
N GLY A 260 -4.20 29.63 -0.17
CA GLY A 260 -3.09 28.84 -0.69
C GLY A 260 -2.23 28.15 0.37
N GLU A 261 -2.67 28.11 1.63
CA GLU A 261 -2.01 27.35 2.69
C GLU A 261 -2.14 25.84 2.42
N PRO A 262 -1.04 25.05 2.43
CA PRO A 262 -1.12 23.60 2.28
C PRO A 262 -1.97 22.94 3.37
N LEU A 263 -2.87 22.05 2.96
CA LEU A 263 -3.70 21.24 3.86
C LEU A 263 -3.27 19.78 3.80
N TYR A 264 -3.29 19.13 4.96
CA TYR A 264 -2.91 17.73 5.13
C TYR A 264 -4.11 16.91 5.63
N VAL A 265 -3.99 15.59 5.58
CA VAL A 265 -5.03 14.69 6.13
C VAL A 265 -4.71 14.37 7.57
N GLY A 266 -5.65 14.67 8.46
CA GLY A 266 -5.61 14.24 9.86
C GLY A 266 -6.75 13.30 10.17
N ARG A 267 -6.62 12.55 11.27
CA ARG A 267 -7.72 11.78 11.85
C ARG A 267 -7.72 11.87 13.37
N VAL A 268 -8.91 11.71 13.95
CA VAL A 268 -9.14 11.69 15.40
C VAL A 268 -10.20 10.66 15.74
N VAL A 269 -10.19 10.19 16.99
CA VAL A 269 -11.32 9.45 17.56
C VAL A 269 -12.29 10.46 18.18
N HIS A 270 -13.54 10.48 17.73
CA HIS A 270 -14.58 11.35 18.25
C HIS A 270 -15.93 10.61 18.28
N ASP A 271 -16.61 10.64 19.42
CA ASP A 271 -17.91 9.97 19.64
C ASP A 271 -17.96 8.50 19.18
N GLY A 272 -16.86 7.77 19.40
CA GLY A 272 -16.72 6.35 19.05
C GLY A 272 -16.33 6.08 17.60
N ALA A 273 -16.30 7.09 16.74
CA ALA A 273 -15.84 6.99 15.35
C ALA A 273 -14.36 7.39 15.24
N LEU A 274 -13.60 6.66 14.41
CA LEU A 274 -12.30 7.12 13.94
C LEU A 274 -12.54 7.84 12.61
N THR A 275 -12.42 9.17 12.58
CA THR A 275 -12.81 9.99 11.42
C THR A 275 -11.69 10.91 10.97
N VAL A 276 -11.70 11.23 9.67
CA VAL A 276 -10.69 12.04 8.99
C VAL A 276 -11.18 13.46 8.72
N GLY A 277 -10.24 14.37 8.50
CA GLY A 277 -10.49 15.75 8.09
C GLY A 277 -9.21 16.46 7.63
N LYS A 278 -9.19 17.79 7.73
CA LYS A 278 -8.06 18.63 7.30
C LYS A 278 -7.18 19.00 8.49
N VAL A 279 -5.87 18.95 8.32
CA VAL A 279 -4.92 19.60 9.23
C VAL A 279 -4.51 20.92 8.59
N GLN A 280 -4.66 22.01 9.35
CA GLN A 280 -4.29 23.35 8.91
C GLN A 280 -3.16 23.89 9.80
N PRO A 281 -1.90 23.88 9.30
CA PRO A 281 -0.72 24.15 10.12
C PRO A 281 -0.73 25.52 10.83
N GLY A 282 -1.17 26.56 10.12
CA GLY A 282 -1.25 27.94 10.62
C GLY A 282 -2.29 28.13 11.72
N HIS A 283 -3.30 27.25 11.80
CA HIS A 283 -4.26 27.21 12.91
C HIS A 283 -3.82 26.23 14.02
N GLY A 284 -2.88 25.33 13.71
CA GLY A 284 -2.33 24.37 14.65
C GLY A 284 -3.32 23.29 15.11
N VAL A 285 -4.27 22.91 14.25
CA VAL A 285 -5.31 21.93 14.60
C VAL A 285 -5.67 21.03 13.41
N CYS A 286 -6.21 19.86 13.72
CA CYS A 286 -7.01 19.07 12.80
C CYS A 286 -8.49 19.45 12.94
N TYR A 287 -9.14 19.77 11.84
CA TYR A 287 -10.58 19.95 11.76
C TYR A 287 -11.24 18.71 11.17
N ILE A 288 -12.29 18.20 11.81
CA ILE A 288 -13.13 17.15 11.25
C ILE A 288 -14.54 17.67 10.96
N PRO A 289 -15.18 17.22 9.87
CA PRO A 289 -16.61 17.40 9.68
C PRO A 289 -17.35 16.36 10.53
N TYR A 290 -18.21 16.78 11.45
CA TYR A 290 -19.01 15.87 12.27
C TYR A 290 -20.27 16.53 12.82
N GLY A 291 -21.42 15.85 12.72
CA GLY A 291 -22.68 16.31 13.32
C GLY A 291 -23.16 17.67 12.80
N GLY A 292 -22.89 18.00 11.54
CA GLY A 292 -23.22 19.30 10.94
C GLY A 292 -22.19 20.41 11.23
N GLN A 293 -21.14 20.15 12.01
CA GLN A 293 -20.17 21.15 12.43
C GLN A 293 -18.75 20.83 11.97
N GLU A 294 -17.91 21.85 11.89
CA GLU A 294 -16.45 21.73 11.81
C GLU A 294 -15.89 21.78 13.25
N LEU A 295 -15.38 20.64 13.72
CA LEU A 295 -14.83 20.52 15.08
C LEU A 295 -13.30 20.52 15.03
N SER A 296 -12.64 21.24 15.95
CA SER A 296 -11.18 21.37 15.99
C SER A 296 -10.53 20.54 17.10
N PHE A 297 -9.38 19.94 16.78
CA PHE A 297 -8.61 19.07 17.66
C PHE A 297 -7.12 19.45 17.62
N PRO A 298 -6.50 19.81 18.75
CA PRO A 298 -5.08 20.14 18.79
C PRO A 298 -4.18 18.91 18.72
N ASP A 299 -4.68 17.75 19.13
CA ASP A 299 -4.00 16.45 19.07
C ASP A 299 -4.70 15.55 18.05
N TYR A 300 -3.93 14.95 17.15
CA TYR A 300 -4.45 14.17 16.03
C TYR A 300 -3.40 13.18 15.51
N GLU A 301 -3.80 12.26 14.64
CA GLU A 301 -2.85 11.54 13.80
C GLU A 301 -2.82 12.18 12.41
N ILE A 302 -1.64 12.32 11.82
CA ILE A 302 -1.45 12.85 10.46
C ILE A 302 -1.01 11.75 9.50
N LEU A 303 -1.54 11.80 8.29
CA LEU A 303 -1.23 10.84 7.23
C LEU A 303 0.11 11.21 6.57
N VAL A 304 1.05 10.27 6.56
CA VAL A 304 2.40 10.44 6.00
C VAL A 304 2.72 9.37 4.95
N GLN A 305 3.72 9.65 4.10
CA GLN A 305 4.26 8.73 3.09
C GLN A 305 5.69 8.28 3.41
#